data_AF-A0A2M8Z870-F1
#
_entry.id   AF-A0A2M8Z870-F1
#
_cell.length_a   1.000
_cell.length_b   1.000
_cell.length_c   1.000
_cell.angle_alpha   90.00
_cell.angle_beta   90.00
_cell.angle_gamma   90.00
#
_symmetry.space_group_name_H-M   'P 1'
#
loop_
_entity.id
_entity.type
_entity.pdbx_description
1 polymer ?
#
loop_
_entity_poly.entity_id
_entity_poly.type
_entity_poly.pdbx_seq_one_letter_code
_entity_poly.pdbx_strand_id
1 'polypeptide(L)'
;MNDLGTITQMGRILQVNNAMVTEVFTRSRTTGYLDIIYSQSVQNETVSEPLRLNTGFYTDILNPLGQHICLCDIEEGMVVDALFSPIMEWRIPPQANAYFIVARDYGQPSFHSTTAQITEVDIDNFLFYTYDPDNPDNQIEFHIATKATVRDKNGYPVPFRALYPGLLVNVIHSEIQTEDMPYQAIAFHIQIL
;
A
#
# COMPACT_ATOMS: atom_id res chain seq x y z
N MET A 1 13.15 -8.49 19.75
CA MET A 1 12.30 -9.34 18.90
C MET A 1 11.68 -8.39 17.91
N ASN A 2 12.19 -8.40 16.69
CA ASN A 2 11.78 -7.47 15.64
C ASN A 2 10.60 -8.13 14.91
N ASP A 3 9.41 -7.55 15.03
CA ASP A 3 8.25 -7.97 14.24
C ASP A 3 8.43 -7.47 12.80
N LEU A 4 9.35 -8.10 12.06
CA LEU A 4 9.40 -7.98 10.60
C LEU A 4 8.05 -8.44 10.06
N GLY A 5 7.43 -7.69 9.16
CA GLY A 5 6.10 -8.08 8.68
C GLY A 5 6.15 -9.09 7.52
N THR A 6 4.98 -9.57 7.12
CA THR A 6 4.79 -10.73 6.23
C THR A 6 4.28 -10.32 4.86
N ILE A 7 4.45 -11.20 3.86
CA ILE A 7 3.82 -11.05 2.54
C ILE A 7 2.43 -11.70 2.53
N THR A 8 1.44 -10.98 2.02
CA THR A 8 0.08 -11.47 1.73
C THR A 8 -0.25 -11.26 0.26
N GLN A 9 -1.09 -12.14 -0.30
CA GLN A 9 -1.55 -12.00 -1.69
C GLN A 9 -2.92 -11.31 -1.74
N MET A 10 -3.02 -10.25 -2.54
CA MET A 10 -4.24 -9.48 -2.79
C MET A 10 -4.58 -9.55 -4.28
N GLY A 11 -5.40 -10.52 -4.67
CA GLY A 11 -5.70 -10.76 -6.08
C GLY A 11 -4.44 -11.11 -6.88
N ARG A 12 -4.04 -10.26 -7.84
CA ARG A 12 -2.80 -10.41 -8.64
C ARG A 12 -1.67 -9.50 -8.19
N ILE A 13 -1.69 -9.07 -6.92
CA ILE A 13 -0.70 -8.19 -6.32
C ILE A 13 -0.24 -8.83 -5.02
N LEU A 14 1.02 -8.60 -4.66
CA LEU A 14 1.55 -8.98 -3.35
C LEU A 14 1.67 -7.72 -2.49
N GLN A 15 1.31 -7.86 -1.22
CA GLN A 15 1.50 -6.84 -0.21
C GLN A 15 2.55 -7.34 0.78
N VAL A 16 3.45 -6.47 1.20
CA VAL A 16 4.29 -6.69 2.37
C VAL A 16 4.02 -5.56 3.35
N ASN A 17 3.90 -5.90 4.63
CA ASN A 17 3.79 -4.92 5.70
C ASN A 17 5.06 -4.97 6.56
N ASN A 18 5.40 -3.86 7.24
CA ASN A 18 6.50 -3.73 8.19
C ASN A 18 7.84 -4.37 7.72
N ALA A 19 8.19 -4.23 6.44
CA ALA A 19 9.47 -4.72 5.92
C ALA A 19 10.59 -3.72 6.24
N MET A 20 11.72 -4.21 6.75
CA MET A 20 12.85 -3.33 7.09
C MET A 20 13.71 -3.09 5.85
N VAL A 21 14.04 -1.82 5.60
CA VAL A 21 14.92 -1.42 4.50
C VAL A 21 16.38 -1.70 4.90
N THR A 22 17.09 -2.45 4.06
CA THR A 22 18.50 -2.80 4.25
C THR A 22 19.43 -2.13 3.24
N GLU A 23 18.92 -1.75 2.06
CA GLU A 23 19.68 -0.99 1.07
C GLU A 23 18.74 -0.09 0.28
N VAL A 24 19.22 1.10 -0.08
CA VAL A 24 18.54 2.00 -1.02
C VAL A 24 19.52 2.39 -2.10
N PHE A 25 19.15 2.14 -3.35
CA PHE A 25 19.90 2.63 -4.50
C PHE A 25 19.03 3.58 -5.33
N THR A 26 19.52 4.79 -5.55
CA THR A 26 18.83 5.81 -6.35
C THR A 26 19.57 6.05 -7.66
N ARG A 27 18.87 5.86 -8.78
CA ARG A 27 19.31 6.36 -10.09
C ARG A 27 18.74 7.76 -10.37
N SER A 28 17.54 8.03 -9.86
CA SER A 28 16.90 9.34 -9.88
C SER A 28 16.03 9.49 -8.63
N ARG A 29 15.22 10.56 -8.57
CA ARG A 29 14.28 10.76 -7.46
C ARG A 29 13.20 9.68 -7.35
N THR A 30 12.89 8.97 -8.43
CA THR A 30 11.79 7.99 -8.49
C THR A 30 12.21 6.63 -9.04
N THR A 31 13.45 6.49 -9.54
CA THR A 31 13.93 5.25 -10.15
C THR A 31 15.14 4.71 -9.40
N GLY A 32 15.15 3.40 -9.19
CA GLY A 32 16.16 2.74 -8.37
C GLY A 32 15.64 1.41 -7.83
N TYR A 33 16.11 1.03 -6.65
CA TYR A 33 15.59 -0.11 -5.92
C TYR A 33 15.73 0.07 -4.41
N LEU A 34 14.92 -0.70 -3.67
CA LEU A 34 15.02 -0.91 -2.24
C LEU A 34 15.29 -2.40 -2.01
N ASP A 35 16.31 -2.74 -1.23
CA ASP A 35 16.37 -4.07 -0.64
C ASP A 35 15.70 -4.03 0.73
N ILE A 36 14.80 -4.97 0.94
CA ILE A 36 14.03 -5.11 2.17
C ILE A 36 14.21 -6.52 2.73
N ILE A 37 14.03 -6.65 4.03
CA ILE A 37 13.87 -7.92 4.71
C ILE A 37 12.49 -8.00 5.35
N TYR A 38 11.86 -9.16 5.24
CA TYR A 38 10.52 -9.42 5.77
C TYR A 38 10.50 -10.80 6.42
N SER A 39 9.49 -11.07 7.26
CA SER A 39 9.33 -12.37 7.89
C SER A 39 8.52 -13.33 7.01
N GLN A 40 9.00 -14.56 6.92
CA GLN A 40 8.27 -15.66 6.32
C GLN A 40 8.23 -16.83 7.30
N SER A 41 7.03 -17.40 7.49
CA SER A 41 6.87 -18.61 8.29
C SER A 41 7.16 -19.84 7.43
N VAL A 42 8.24 -20.54 7.71
CA VAL A 42 8.64 -21.79 7.06
C VAL A 42 8.69 -22.88 8.12
N GLN A 43 7.85 -23.92 7.98
CA GLN A 43 7.81 -25.07 8.92
C GLN A 43 7.69 -24.66 10.41
N ASN A 44 6.88 -23.64 10.70
CA ASN A 44 6.68 -23.04 12.04
C ASN A 44 7.89 -22.26 12.61
N GLU A 45 8.94 -22.06 11.81
CA GLU A 45 10.02 -21.13 12.13
C GLU A 45 9.81 -19.81 11.37
N THR A 46 10.11 -18.69 12.01
CA THR A 46 10.06 -17.38 11.37
C THR A 46 11.45 -17.04 10.86
N VAL A 47 11.60 -17.00 9.54
CA VAL A 47 12.88 -16.70 8.86
C VAL A 47 12.78 -15.31 8.23
N SER A 48 13.90 -14.58 8.23
CA SER A 48 14.01 -13.30 7.52
C SER A 48 14.45 -13.56 6.08
N GLU A 49 13.64 -13.13 5.14
CA GLU A 49 13.88 -13.30 3.70
C GLU A 49 14.14 -11.94 3.04
N PRO A 50 15.16 -11.83 2.16
CA PRO A 50 15.42 -10.60 1.44
C PRO A 50 14.60 -10.52 0.16
N LEU A 51 14.15 -9.30 -0.20
CA LEU A 51 13.46 -9.01 -1.44
C LEU A 51 13.91 -7.65 -1.97
N ARG A 52 14.19 -7.56 -3.28
CA ARG A 52 14.43 -6.30 -3.96
C ARG A 52 13.14 -5.78 -4.58
N LEU A 53 12.78 -4.56 -4.22
CA LEU A 53 11.69 -3.80 -4.82
C LEU A 53 12.27 -2.79 -5.81
N ASN A 54 12.08 -3.05 -7.10
CA ASN A 54 12.46 -2.14 -8.17
C ASN A 54 11.44 -1.00 -8.28
N THR A 55 11.93 0.24 -8.27
CA THR A 55 11.09 1.43 -8.34
C THR A 55 11.24 2.12 -9.69
N GLY A 56 10.12 2.66 -10.19
CA GLY A 56 10.04 3.31 -11.49
C GLY A 56 9.11 4.51 -11.50
N PHE A 57 8.89 5.08 -12.68
CA PHE A 57 7.97 6.22 -12.88
C PHE A 57 6.51 5.93 -12.50
N TYR A 58 6.15 4.65 -12.37
CA TYR A 58 4.83 4.20 -11.97
C TYR A 58 4.82 3.62 -10.55
N THR A 59 5.85 3.87 -9.75
CA THR A 59 5.86 3.54 -8.33
C THR A 59 5.48 4.78 -7.55
N ASP A 60 4.40 4.71 -6.78
CA ASP A 60 4.04 5.77 -5.84
C ASP A 60 4.78 5.55 -4.53
N ILE A 61 5.40 6.60 -3.99
CA ILE A 61 6.16 6.52 -2.73
C ILE A 61 5.63 7.60 -1.79
N LEU A 62 5.02 7.18 -0.68
CA LEU A 62 4.43 8.09 0.31
C LEU A 62 5.16 8.00 1.66
N ASN A 63 5.00 9.05 2.47
CA ASN A 63 5.24 8.99 3.91
C ASN A 63 3.94 8.62 4.67
N PRO A 64 3.97 8.45 6.01
CA PRO A 64 2.78 8.09 6.80
C PRO A 64 1.66 9.13 6.76
N LEU A 65 1.96 10.37 6.34
CA LEU A 65 0.99 11.44 6.18
C LEU A 65 0.32 11.41 4.79
N GLY A 66 0.59 10.38 3.98
CA GLY A 66 0.08 10.26 2.61
C GLY A 66 0.72 11.25 1.63
N GLN A 67 1.83 11.89 2.02
CA GLN A 67 2.53 12.85 1.16
C GLN A 67 3.53 12.11 0.28
N HIS A 68 3.55 12.45 -1.01
CA HIS A 68 4.54 11.93 -1.95
C HIS A 68 5.95 12.37 -1.55
N ILE A 69 6.84 11.40 -1.43
CA ILE A 69 8.26 11.59 -1.13
C ILE A 69 9.13 11.02 -2.26
N CYS A 70 10.41 11.36 -2.22
CA CYS A 70 11.44 10.80 -3.09
C CYS A 70 11.82 9.37 -2.64
N LEU A 71 12.28 8.54 -3.58
CA LEU A 71 13.05 7.33 -3.21
C LEU A 71 14.30 7.70 -2.40
N CYS A 72 14.89 8.85 -2.68
CA CYS A 72 16.04 9.41 -1.99
C CYS A 72 15.76 9.92 -0.57
N ASP A 73 14.49 9.97 -0.16
CA ASP A 73 14.11 10.29 1.22
C ASP A 73 14.00 9.01 2.07
N ILE A 74 14.13 7.82 1.46
CA ILE A 74 14.16 6.53 2.17
C ILE A 74 15.59 6.18 2.54
N GLU A 75 15.81 5.81 3.80
CA GLU A 75 17.11 5.45 4.34
C GLU A 75 17.13 4.01 4.88
N GLU A 76 18.34 3.44 4.99
CA GLU A 76 18.54 2.15 5.66
C GLU A 76 18.02 2.20 7.10
N GLY A 77 17.33 1.15 7.54
CA GLY A 77 16.73 1.07 8.87
C GLY A 77 15.31 1.64 8.97
N MET A 78 14.84 2.35 7.94
CA MET A 78 13.41 2.63 7.80
C MET A 78 12.61 1.34 7.61
N VAL A 79 11.30 1.42 7.82
CA VAL A 79 10.37 0.34 7.49
C VAL A 79 9.40 0.79 6.40
N VAL A 80 9.04 -0.15 5.54
CA VAL A 80 8.11 0.06 4.44
C VAL A 80 6.97 -0.93 4.48
N ASP A 81 5.79 -0.48 4.08
CA ASP A 81 4.81 -1.39 3.50
C ASP A 81 4.75 -1.14 2.00
N ALA A 82 4.55 -2.19 1.21
CA ALA A 82 4.57 -2.08 -0.24
C ALA A 82 3.57 -3.00 -0.92
N LEU A 83 3.03 -2.53 -2.04
CA LEU A 83 2.30 -3.33 -3.02
C LEU A 83 3.19 -3.52 -4.25
N PHE A 84 3.35 -4.77 -4.70
CA PHE A 84 4.30 -5.11 -5.76
C PHE A 84 3.83 -6.29 -6.62
N SER A 85 4.53 -6.47 -7.73
CA SER A 85 4.23 -7.50 -8.72
C SER A 85 4.42 -8.91 -8.14
N PRO A 86 3.51 -9.86 -8.42
CA PRO A 86 3.74 -11.28 -8.12
C PRO A 86 4.78 -11.91 -9.06
N ILE A 87 5.13 -11.23 -10.16
CA ILE A 87 6.15 -11.69 -11.09
C ILE A 87 7.52 -11.31 -10.52
N MET A 88 8.19 -12.30 -9.94
CA MET A 88 9.53 -12.13 -9.38
C MET A 88 10.60 -12.61 -10.36
N GLU A 89 11.69 -11.87 -10.45
CA GLU A 89 12.92 -12.31 -11.10
C GLU A 89 13.69 -13.27 -10.20
N TRP A 90 14.13 -14.40 -10.75
CA TRP A 90 15.00 -15.35 -10.07
C TRP A 90 16.45 -14.83 -10.01
N ARG A 91 16.67 -13.82 -9.16
CA ARG A 91 17.99 -13.36 -8.71
C ARG A 91 18.10 -13.50 -7.20
N ILE A 92 19.28 -13.19 -6.65
CA ILE A 92 19.52 -13.14 -5.21
C ILE A 92 19.93 -11.70 -4.86
N PRO A 93 19.12 -10.96 -4.07
CA PRO A 93 17.78 -11.34 -3.65
C PRO A 93 16.79 -11.43 -4.83
N PRO A 94 15.66 -12.16 -4.68
CA PRO A 94 14.55 -12.10 -5.63
C PRO A 94 14.12 -10.65 -5.86
N GLN A 95 13.62 -10.33 -7.04
CA GLN A 95 13.29 -8.94 -7.39
C GLN A 95 11.89 -8.82 -7.96
N ALA A 96 11.16 -7.77 -7.59
CA ALA A 96 9.84 -7.47 -8.13
C ALA A 96 9.68 -5.96 -8.36
N ASN A 97 8.81 -5.59 -9.30
CA ASN A 97 8.45 -4.18 -9.49
C ASN A 97 7.47 -3.73 -8.42
N ALA A 98 7.78 -2.63 -7.74
CA ALA A 98 6.89 -1.99 -6.77
C ALA A 98 5.88 -1.09 -7.48
N TYR A 99 4.63 -1.16 -7.05
CA TYR A 99 3.54 -0.29 -7.50
C TYR A 99 3.30 0.84 -6.51
N PHE A 100 3.41 0.55 -5.21
CA PHE A 100 3.14 1.47 -4.13
C PHE A 100 4.06 1.16 -2.95
N ILE A 101 4.65 2.17 -2.33
CA ILE A 101 5.49 2.06 -1.13
C ILE A 101 5.07 3.17 -0.17
N VAL A 102 4.96 2.85 1.12
CA VAL A 102 4.97 3.86 2.18
C VAL A 102 6.15 3.62 3.07
N ALA A 103 7.03 4.62 3.17
CA ALA A 103 8.21 4.57 4.02
C ALA A 103 7.99 5.37 5.29
N ARG A 104 8.57 4.89 6.40
CA ARG A 104 8.50 5.53 7.71
C ARG A 104 9.70 5.21 8.57
N ASP A 105 9.95 6.08 9.55
CA ASP A 105 10.95 5.80 10.56
C ASP A 105 10.55 4.59 11.40
N TYR A 106 11.54 3.85 11.89
CA TYR A 106 11.30 2.73 12.78
C TYR A 106 10.58 3.19 14.05
N GLY A 107 9.44 2.55 14.36
CA GLY A 107 8.61 2.89 15.52
C GLY A 107 7.50 3.92 15.27
N GLN A 108 7.39 4.48 14.06
CA GLN A 108 6.20 5.24 13.65
C GLN A 108 5.03 4.30 13.32
N PRO A 109 3.78 4.72 13.58
CA PRO A 109 2.60 3.93 13.25
C PRO A 109 2.50 3.69 11.73
N SER A 110 2.03 2.49 11.36
CA SER A 110 1.71 2.14 9.97
C SER A 110 0.47 2.89 9.48
N PHE A 111 0.25 2.89 8.17
CA PHE A 111 -1.05 3.27 7.63
C PHE A 111 -2.08 2.17 7.88
N HIS A 112 -3.36 2.54 7.82
CA HIS A 112 -4.45 1.58 7.88
C HIS A 112 -4.79 1.10 6.48
N SER A 113 -5.14 -0.18 6.39
CA SER A 113 -5.51 -0.84 5.15
C SER A 113 -6.83 -1.57 5.36
N THR A 114 -7.86 -1.11 4.66
CA THR A 114 -9.20 -1.71 4.70
C THR A 114 -9.55 -2.32 3.35
N THR A 115 -9.95 -3.59 3.32
CA THR A 115 -10.51 -4.21 2.12
C THR A 115 -12.03 -4.20 2.23
N ALA A 116 -12.70 -3.54 1.29
CA ALA A 116 -14.16 -3.39 1.32
C ALA A 116 -14.74 -3.23 -0.08
N GLN A 117 -16.07 -3.39 -0.20
CA GLN A 117 -16.79 -3.20 -1.45
C GLN A 117 -17.31 -1.76 -1.55
N ILE A 118 -17.10 -1.13 -2.70
CA ILE A 118 -17.64 0.21 -2.99
C ILE A 118 -19.16 0.12 -3.13
N THR A 119 -19.90 0.97 -2.42
CA THR A 119 -21.36 1.07 -2.55
C THR A 119 -21.80 2.26 -3.38
N GLU A 120 -21.05 3.36 -3.31
CA GLU A 120 -21.35 4.59 -4.03
C GLU A 120 -20.07 5.35 -4.33
N VAL A 121 -20.06 6.08 -5.45
CA VAL A 121 -18.93 6.93 -5.87
C VAL A 121 -19.49 8.28 -6.23
N ASP A 122 -19.06 9.32 -5.52
CA ASP A 122 -19.31 10.70 -5.89
C ASP A 122 -18.06 11.26 -6.57
N ILE A 123 -18.14 11.29 -7.90
CA ILE A 123 -17.02 11.71 -8.74
C ILE A 123 -16.75 13.21 -8.59
N ASP A 124 -17.79 14.01 -8.35
CA ASP A 124 -17.69 15.47 -8.32
C ASP A 124 -17.06 15.95 -7.00
N ASN A 125 -17.35 15.25 -5.90
CA ASN A 125 -16.79 15.55 -4.58
C ASN A 125 -15.54 14.73 -4.22
N PHE A 126 -15.04 13.89 -5.14
CA PHE A 126 -13.85 13.04 -4.92
C PHE A 126 -13.96 12.18 -3.66
N LEU A 127 -15.09 11.51 -3.51
CA LEU A 127 -15.34 10.60 -2.40
C LEU A 127 -16.03 9.33 -2.85
N PHE A 128 -15.87 8.27 -2.07
CA PHE A 128 -16.60 7.02 -2.27
C PHE A 128 -16.94 6.41 -0.93
N TYR A 129 -17.99 5.60 -0.93
CA TYR A 129 -18.47 4.92 0.26
C TYR A 129 -18.19 3.44 0.16
N THR A 130 -17.82 2.85 1.29
CA THR A 130 -17.73 1.40 1.43
C THR A 130 -18.67 0.91 2.51
N TYR A 131 -19.19 -0.29 2.32
CA TYR A 131 -20.00 -0.98 3.31
C TYR A 131 -19.29 -2.26 3.74
N ASP A 132 -19.32 -2.53 5.04
CA ASP A 132 -19.01 -3.84 5.58
C ASP A 132 -20.30 -4.68 5.57
N PRO A 133 -20.38 -5.76 4.75
CA PRO A 133 -21.54 -6.66 4.70
C PRO A 133 -22.01 -7.14 6.06
N ASP A 134 -21.06 -7.31 6.99
CA ASP A 134 -21.28 -7.91 8.30
C ASP A 134 -21.61 -6.87 9.39
N ASN A 135 -21.45 -5.57 9.12
CA ASN A 135 -21.77 -4.50 10.07
C ASN A 135 -22.32 -3.23 9.38
N PRO A 136 -23.64 -3.00 9.39
CA PRO A 136 -24.26 -1.87 8.70
C PRO A 136 -23.91 -0.47 9.22
N ASP A 137 -23.41 -0.36 10.46
CA ASP A 137 -22.98 0.90 11.05
C ASP A 137 -21.54 1.28 10.63
N ASN A 138 -20.81 0.38 9.96
CA ASN A 138 -19.42 0.57 9.51
C ASN A 138 -19.34 1.18 8.09
N GLN A 139 -20.32 1.98 7.66
CA GLN A 139 -20.16 2.71 6.41
C GLN A 139 -19.00 3.70 6.58
N ILE A 140 -17.98 3.56 5.73
CA ILE A 140 -16.84 4.48 5.69
C ILE A 140 -16.96 5.33 4.44
N GLU A 141 -16.94 6.64 4.65
CA GLU A 141 -16.76 7.66 3.64
C GLU A 141 -15.27 7.94 3.47
N PHE A 142 -14.76 7.64 2.28
CA PHE A 142 -13.37 7.91 1.93
C PHE A 142 -13.28 9.19 1.11
N HIS A 143 -12.69 10.23 1.70
CA HIS A 143 -12.27 11.42 0.98
C HIS A 143 -10.95 11.14 0.27
N ILE A 144 -10.91 11.37 -1.03
CA ILE A 144 -9.72 11.08 -1.82
C ILE A 144 -8.73 12.23 -1.67
N ALA A 145 -7.52 11.92 -1.20
CA ALA A 145 -6.46 12.91 -1.14
C ALA A 145 -6.13 13.44 -2.54
N THR A 146 -5.73 14.72 -2.65
CA THR A 146 -5.42 15.36 -3.94
C THR A 146 -4.39 14.61 -4.77
N LYS A 147 -3.48 13.86 -4.12
CA LYS A 147 -2.45 13.04 -4.76
C LYS A 147 -2.67 11.54 -4.56
N ALA A 148 -3.88 11.13 -4.21
CA ALA A 148 -4.19 9.71 -4.08
C ALA A 148 -4.05 9.01 -5.43
N THR A 149 -3.72 7.73 -5.40
CA THR A 149 -3.58 6.93 -6.61
C THR A 149 -4.58 5.79 -6.65
N VAL A 150 -5.03 5.46 -7.86
CA VAL A 150 -5.97 4.37 -8.11
C VAL A 150 -5.34 3.39 -9.08
N ARG A 151 -5.38 2.10 -8.75
CA ARG A 151 -4.80 1.02 -9.57
C ARG A 151 -5.80 -0.08 -9.84
N ASP A 152 -5.72 -0.65 -11.03
CA ASP A 152 -6.48 -1.85 -11.41
C ASP A 152 -5.93 -3.10 -10.73
N LYS A 153 -6.65 -4.24 -10.83
CA LYS A 153 -6.24 -5.55 -10.30
C LYS A 153 -4.86 -6.06 -10.71
N ASN A 154 -4.21 -5.46 -11.70
CA ASN A 154 -2.87 -5.83 -12.16
C ASN A 154 -1.80 -4.86 -11.65
N GLY A 155 -2.19 -3.80 -10.92
CA GLY A 155 -1.31 -2.75 -10.42
C GLY A 155 -1.11 -1.60 -11.41
N TYR A 156 -1.86 -1.54 -12.52
CA TYR A 156 -1.74 -0.44 -13.48
C TYR A 156 -2.53 0.79 -13.02
N PRO A 157 -1.98 2.01 -13.15
CA PRO A 157 -2.70 3.24 -12.83
C PRO A 157 -3.98 3.37 -13.65
N VAL A 158 -5.07 3.74 -13.00
CA VAL A 158 -6.36 4.04 -13.62
C VAL A 158 -6.91 5.37 -13.11
N PRO A 159 -7.75 6.09 -13.88
CA PRO A 159 -8.39 7.30 -13.38
C PRO A 159 -9.39 6.94 -12.27
N PHE A 160 -9.67 7.89 -11.36
CA PHE A 160 -10.70 7.72 -10.33
C PHE A 160 -12.08 7.35 -10.90
N ARG A 161 -12.41 7.83 -12.10
CA ARG A 161 -13.65 7.45 -12.83
C ARG A 161 -13.75 5.96 -13.17
N ALA A 162 -12.69 5.18 -12.97
CA ALA A 162 -12.74 3.72 -13.08
C ALA A 162 -13.38 3.06 -11.86
N LEU A 163 -13.57 3.79 -10.74
CA LEU A 163 -14.29 3.30 -9.58
C LEU A 163 -15.80 3.36 -9.81
N TYR A 164 -16.48 2.27 -9.48
CA TYR A 164 -17.94 2.16 -9.56
C TYR A 164 -18.47 1.21 -8.47
N PRO A 165 -19.76 1.33 -8.10
CA PRO A 165 -20.40 0.45 -7.13
C PRO A 165 -20.21 -1.04 -7.45
N GLY A 166 -19.92 -1.82 -6.42
CA GLY A 166 -19.70 -3.27 -6.50
C GLY A 166 -18.24 -3.70 -6.64
N LEU A 167 -17.31 -2.78 -6.91
CA LEU A 167 -15.87 -3.10 -6.92
C LEU A 167 -15.37 -3.45 -5.52
N LEU A 168 -14.64 -4.56 -5.41
CA LEU A 168 -13.84 -4.87 -4.23
C LEU A 168 -12.52 -4.10 -4.32
N VAL A 169 -12.23 -3.31 -3.30
CA VAL A 169 -11.02 -2.49 -3.25
C VAL A 169 -10.29 -2.69 -1.92
N ASN A 170 -8.97 -2.60 -1.97
CA ASN A 170 -8.16 -2.32 -0.81
C ASN A 170 -7.83 -0.83 -0.77
N VAL A 171 -8.09 -0.20 0.36
CA VAL A 171 -7.90 1.24 0.57
C VAL A 171 -6.84 1.42 1.63
N ILE A 172 -5.79 2.16 1.27
CA ILE A 172 -4.78 2.65 2.21
C ILE A 172 -5.20 4.06 2.61
N HIS A 173 -5.39 4.27 3.91
CA HIS A 173 -6.03 5.47 4.41
C HIS A 173 -5.45 5.96 5.75
N SER A 174 -5.84 7.19 6.12
CA SER A 174 -5.60 7.77 7.44
C SER A 174 -6.30 6.97 8.54
N GLU A 175 -6.10 7.35 9.81
CA GLU A 175 -6.99 6.89 10.89
C GLU A 175 -8.47 7.11 10.51
N ILE A 176 -9.32 6.16 10.87
CA ILE A 176 -10.77 6.27 10.68
C ILE A 176 -11.32 7.13 11.82
N GLN A 177 -11.94 8.25 11.46
CA GLN A 177 -12.65 9.11 12.38
C GLN A 177 -14.04 8.51 12.63
N THR A 178 -14.30 8.14 13.88
CA THR A 178 -15.55 7.50 14.30
C THR A 178 -16.44 8.43 15.14
N GLU A 179 -16.18 9.73 15.09
CA GLU A 179 -16.96 10.74 15.84
C GLU A 179 -18.30 11.05 15.17
N ASP A 180 -18.36 10.90 13.84
CA ASP A 180 -19.55 11.13 13.01
C ASP A 180 -19.89 9.86 12.21
N MET A 181 -21.18 9.68 11.91
CA MET A 181 -21.66 8.65 10.98
C MET A 181 -22.13 9.31 9.67
N PRO A 182 -21.67 8.84 8.49
CA PRO A 182 -20.75 7.72 8.29
C PRO A 182 -19.34 8.02 8.81
N TYR A 183 -18.58 6.98 9.17
CA TYR A 183 -17.18 7.13 9.58
C TYR A 183 -16.37 7.72 8.43
N GLN A 184 -15.34 8.50 8.73
CA GLN A 184 -14.61 9.22 7.69
C GLN A 184 -13.12 8.92 7.73
N ALA A 185 -12.52 8.77 6.55
CA ALA A 185 -11.08 8.64 6.41
C ALA A 185 -10.58 9.28 5.10
N ILE A 186 -9.30 9.64 5.07
CA ILE A 186 -8.64 10.13 3.86
C ILE A 186 -7.98 8.95 3.16
N ALA A 187 -8.40 8.66 1.93
CA ALA A 187 -7.79 7.64 1.09
C ALA A 187 -6.55 8.18 0.37
N PHE A 188 -5.43 7.48 0.52
CA PHE A 188 -4.15 7.78 -0.13
C PHE A 188 -3.88 6.86 -1.32
N HIS A 189 -4.33 5.62 -1.25
CA HIS A 189 -4.19 4.66 -2.34
C HIS A 189 -5.37 3.70 -2.38
N ILE A 190 -5.85 3.43 -3.59
CA ILE A 190 -7.02 2.56 -3.84
C ILE A 190 -6.61 1.51 -4.87
N GLN A 191 -6.66 0.25 -4.44
CA GLN A 191 -6.28 -0.91 -5.24
C GLN A 191 -7.51 -1.76 -5.53
N ILE A 192 -7.94 -1.82 -6.80
CA ILE A 192 -9.02 -2.71 -7.24
C ILE A 192 -8.53 -4.16 -7.19
N LEU A 193 -9.34 -5.09 -6.70
CA LEU A 193 -8.97 -6.52 -6.54
C LEU A 193 -9.56 -7.42 -7.64
#